data_AF-A0A542YEZ7-F1
#
_entry.id   AF-A0A542YEZ7-F1
#
_cell.length_a   1.000
_cell.length_b   1.000
_cell.length_c   1.000
_cell.angle_alpha   90.00
_cell.angle_beta   90.00
_cell.angle_gamma   90.00
#
_symmetry.space_group_name_H-M   'P 1'
#
loop_
_entity.id
_entity.type
_entity.pdbx_description
1 polymer ?
#
loop_
_entity_poly.entity_id
_entity_poly.type
_entity_poly.pdbx_seq_one_letter_code
_entity_poly.pdbx_strand_id
1 'polypeptide(L)'
;MLVLTRKPGERVLIGDDIVITILEGRGDGIRIGIDAPRGVKIQRAEIVQAVTEANVAAAQLSSDDAEAQLKAALGLALPAEAAAEASPAEASSAEPSSAEPESPAAGAGSADPA
;
A
#
# COMPACT_ATOMS: atom_id res chain seq x y z
N MET A 1 12.14 -13.83 25.15
CA MET A 1 13.00 -12.88 24.42
C MET A 1 14.39 -12.91 25.05
N LEU A 2 15.44 -13.17 24.27
CA LEU A 2 16.84 -13.12 24.71
C LEU A 2 17.50 -11.86 24.14
N VAL A 3 18.21 -11.11 24.97
CA VAL A 3 18.84 -9.83 24.58
C VAL A 3 20.35 -9.97 24.69
N LEU A 4 21.05 -9.68 23.60
CA LEU A 4 22.52 -9.75 23.53
C LEU A 4 23.04 -8.44 22.92
N THR A 5 23.97 -7.80 23.62
CA THR A 5 24.70 -6.65 23.07
C THR A 5 25.97 -7.15 22.41
N ARG A 6 26.13 -6.84 21.13
CA ARG A 6 27.25 -7.27 20.29
C ARG A 6 27.84 -6.09 19.54
N LYS A 7 29.14 -6.14 19.27
CA LYS A 7 29.86 -5.12 18.48
C LYS A 7 29.85 -5.46 16.98
N PRO A 8 30.10 -4.49 16.09
CA PRO A 8 30.34 -4.77 14.67
C PRO A 8 31.44 -5.81 14.50
N GLY A 9 31.22 -6.80 13.63
CA GLY A 9 32.10 -7.94 13.39
C GLY A 9 31.82 -9.17 14.26
N GLU A 10 30.97 -9.05 15.30
CA GLU A 10 30.60 -10.18 16.12
C GLU A 10 29.44 -10.98 15.50
N ARG A 11 29.35 -12.26 15.88
CA ARG A 11 28.39 -13.22 15.35
C ARG A 11 27.58 -13.88 16.46
N VAL A 12 26.31 -14.19 16.16
CA VAL A 12 25.39 -14.94 17.01
C VAL A 12 24.94 -16.17 16.24
N LEU A 13 25.16 -17.35 16.81
CA LEU A 13 24.66 -18.61 16.24
C LEU A 13 23.29 -18.95 16.86
N ILE A 14 22.36 -19.40 16.01
CA ILE A 14 21.04 -19.88 16.41
C ILE A 14 20.90 -21.32 15.89
N GLY A 15 20.78 -22.28 16.82
CA GLY A 15 20.87 -23.71 16.46
C GLY A 15 22.24 -24.02 15.87
N ASP A 16 22.27 -24.88 14.85
CA ASP A 16 23.51 -25.34 14.21
C ASP A 16 23.76 -24.69 12.83
N ASP A 17 22.72 -24.17 12.19
CA ASP A 17 22.78 -23.76 10.77
C ASP A 17 22.56 -22.26 10.52
N ILE A 18 22.16 -21.47 11.54
CA ILE A 18 21.85 -20.04 11.35
C ILE A 18 22.92 -19.19 12.03
N VAL A 19 23.57 -18.33 11.25
CA VAL A 19 24.59 -17.39 11.74
C VAL A 19 24.17 -15.96 11.44
N ILE A 20 23.96 -15.17 12.49
CA ILE A 20 23.70 -13.75 12.40
C ILE A 20 25.01 -13.00 12.61
N THR A 21 25.41 -12.19 11.65
CA THR A 21 26.62 -11.37 11.69
C THR A 21 26.23 -9.89 11.71
N ILE A 22 26.78 -9.14 12.67
CA ILE A 22 26.55 -7.69 12.71
C ILE A 22 27.66 -7.04 11.91
N LEU A 23 27.31 -6.42 10.79
CA LEU A 23 28.30 -5.89 9.84
C LEU A 23 28.77 -4.49 10.26
N GLU A 24 27.83 -3.55 10.40
CA GLU A 24 28.10 -2.18 10.83
C GLU A 24 26.80 -1.53 11.34
N GLY A 25 26.92 -0.53 12.20
CA GLY A 25 25.82 0.36 12.55
C GLY A 25 26.14 1.78 12.08
N ARG A 26 25.21 2.42 11.36
CA ARG A 26 25.33 3.84 10.98
C ARG A 26 24.01 4.55 11.28
N GLY A 27 24.08 5.62 12.07
CA GLY A 27 22.89 6.37 12.48
C GLY A 27 21.88 5.45 13.17
N ASP A 28 20.66 5.46 12.64
CA ASP A 28 19.53 4.65 13.16
C ASP A 28 19.47 3.23 12.57
N GLY A 29 20.34 2.90 11.62
CA GLY A 29 20.32 1.62 10.90
C GLY A 29 21.48 0.71 11.28
N ILE A 30 21.18 -0.59 11.45
CA ILE A 30 22.20 -1.64 11.63
C ILE A 30 22.16 -2.57 10.42
N ARG A 31 23.32 -2.80 9.83
CA ARG A 31 23.49 -3.79 8.76
C ARG A 31 23.72 -5.16 9.39
N ILE A 32 22.80 -6.08 9.12
CA ILE A 32 22.82 -7.44 9.64
C ILE A 32 22.97 -8.40 8.47
N GLY A 33 23.99 -9.26 8.52
CA GLY A 33 24.12 -10.42 7.65
C GLY A 33 23.46 -11.62 8.30
N ILE A 34 22.66 -12.36 7.56
CA ILE A 34 22.02 -13.60 8.02
C ILE A 34 22.45 -14.68 7.06
N ASP A 35 23.19 -15.66 7.56
CA ASP A 35 23.52 -16.89 6.85
C ASP A 35 22.61 -17.99 7.38
N ALA A 36 21.88 -18.64 6.48
CA ALA A 36 20.96 -19.72 6.80
C ALA A 36 20.86 -20.68 5.61
N PRO A 37 20.58 -21.98 5.85
CA PRO A 37 20.44 -22.97 4.79
C PRO A 37 19.22 -22.69 3.92
N ARG A 38 19.22 -23.24 2.70
CA ARG A 38 18.16 -23.04 1.68
C ARG A 38 16.74 -23.44 2.12
N GLY A 39 16.61 -24.22 3.19
CA GLY A 39 15.31 -24.61 3.76
C GLY A 39 14.69 -23.55 4.68
N VAL A 40 15.47 -22.57 5.14
CA VAL A 40 14.99 -21.53 6.07
C VAL A 40 14.67 -20.26 5.30
N LYS A 41 13.41 -19.82 5.36
CA LYS A 41 12.97 -18.56 4.76
C LYS A 41 13.37 -17.39 5.65
N ILE A 42 14.16 -16.47 5.10
CA ILE A 42 14.51 -15.21 5.76
C ILE A 42 13.64 -14.11 5.15
N GLN A 43 12.82 -13.47 5.96
CA GLN A 43 11.93 -12.38 5.54
C GLN A 43 11.94 -11.26 6.57
N ARG A 44 11.67 -10.05 6.10
CA ARG A 44 11.47 -8.89 6.98
C ARG A 44 10.11 -8.97 7.64
N ALA A 45 10.04 -8.74 8.95
CA ALA A 45 8.85 -9.01 9.76
C ALA A 45 7.63 -8.19 9.29
N GLU A 46 7.85 -6.93 8.93
CA GLU A 46 6.81 -6.01 8.46
C GLU A 46 6.13 -6.50 7.18
N ILE A 47 6.87 -7.17 6.31
CA ILE A 47 6.34 -7.70 5.05
C ILE A 47 5.46 -8.92 5.32
N VAL A 48 5.90 -9.81 6.22
CA VAL A 48 5.12 -11.00 6.59
C VAL A 48 3.80 -10.59 7.24
N GLN A 49 3.83 -9.56 8.10
CA GLN A 49 2.63 -9.06 8.76
C GLN A 49 1.63 -8.50 7.73
N ALA A 50 2.08 -7.61 6.83
CA ALA A 50 1.22 -7.02 5.81
C ALA A 50 0.59 -8.08 4.87
N VAL A 51 1.38 -9.07 4.45
CA VAL A 51 0.88 -10.17 3.60
C VAL A 51 -0.11 -11.05 4.36
N THR A 52 0.15 -11.32 5.64
CA THR A 52 -0.75 -12.15 6.46
C THR A 52 -2.09 -11.46 6.66
N GLU A 53 -2.08 -10.16 6.96
CA GLU A 53 -3.31 -9.36 7.12
C GLU A 53 -4.11 -9.30 5.82
N ALA A 54 -3.44 -9.07 4.68
CA ALA A 54 -4.09 -9.09 3.37
C ALA A 54 -4.69 -10.48 3.03
N ASN A 55 -3.98 -11.57 3.34
CA ASN A 55 -4.48 -12.93 3.13
C ASN A 55 -5.69 -13.24 4.00
N VAL A 56 -5.70 -12.78 5.26
CA VAL A 56 -6.84 -12.95 6.16
C VAL A 56 -8.05 -12.16 5.64
N ALA A 57 -7.85 -10.92 5.19
CA ALA A 57 -8.92 -10.12 4.61
C ALA A 57 -9.50 -10.78 3.35
N ALA A 58 -8.64 -11.29 2.46
CA ALA A 58 -9.06 -12.02 1.27
C ALA A 58 -9.83 -13.31 1.60
N ALA A 59 -9.44 -14.03 2.65
CA ALA A 59 -10.11 -15.26 3.09
C ALA A 59 -11.48 -15.01 3.74
N GLN A 60 -11.80 -13.77 4.12
CA GLN A 60 -13.08 -13.40 4.75
C GLN A 60 -14.14 -12.95 3.75
N LEU A 61 -13.82 -12.84 2.45
CA LEU A 61 -14.84 -12.57 1.43
C LEU A 61 -15.79 -13.77 1.25
N SER A 62 -17.08 -13.47 1.19
CA SER A 62 -18.14 -14.43 0.84
C SER A 62 -17.84 -15.09 -0.51
N SER A 63 -18.19 -16.37 -0.66
CA SER A 63 -17.92 -17.17 -1.86
C SER A 63 -18.46 -16.50 -3.14
N ASP A 64 -19.63 -15.87 -3.03
CA ASP A 64 -20.34 -15.32 -4.19
C ASP A 64 -19.68 -14.04 -4.70
N ASP A 65 -19.19 -13.18 -3.80
CA ASP A 65 -18.42 -11.98 -4.15
C ASP A 65 -17.01 -12.33 -4.67
N ALA A 66 -16.41 -13.37 -4.08
CA ALA A 66 -15.08 -13.85 -4.46
C ALA A 66 -15.06 -14.41 -5.90
N GLU A 67 -16.09 -15.18 -6.29
CA GLU A 67 -16.21 -15.71 -7.65
C GLU A 67 -16.37 -14.61 -8.71
N ALA A 68 -17.19 -13.59 -8.43
CA ALA A 68 -17.42 -12.47 -9.33
C ALA A 68 -16.13 -11.64 -9.54
N GLN A 69 -15.40 -11.37 -8.47
CA GLN A 69 -14.11 -10.65 -8.54
C GLN A 69 -13.02 -11.46 -9.25
N LEU A 70 -12.97 -12.79 -9.06
CA LEU A 70 -12.00 -13.63 -9.76
C LEU A 70 -12.25 -13.66 -11.27
N LYS A 71 -13.52 -13.78 -11.69
CA LYS A 71 -13.91 -13.76 -13.11
C LYS A 71 -13.61 -12.40 -13.76
N ALA A 72 -13.77 -11.31 -13.02
CA ALA A 72 -13.43 -9.96 -13.48
C ALA A 72 -11.90 -9.74 -13.58
N ALA A 73 -11.13 -10.15 -12.56
CA ALA A 73 -9.68 -9.98 -12.54
C ALA A 73 -8.94 -10.84 -13.59
N LEU A 74 -9.48 -12.02 -13.89
CA LEU A 74 -8.94 -12.93 -14.90
C LEU A 74 -9.49 -12.67 -16.31
N GLY A 75 -10.33 -11.63 -16.50
CA GLY A 75 -10.85 -11.22 -17.81
C GLY A 75 -11.83 -12.21 -18.44
N LEU A 76 -12.46 -13.10 -17.66
CA LEU A 76 -13.42 -14.10 -18.12
C LEU A 76 -14.88 -13.61 -18.09
N ALA A 77 -15.14 -12.36 -17.69
CA ALA A 77 -16.46 -11.75 -17.72
C ALA A 77 -16.58 -10.72 -18.87
N LEU A 78 -17.54 -10.95 -19.78
CA LEU A 78 -18.02 -9.95 -20.73
C LEU A 78 -18.81 -8.86 -19.99
N PRO A 79 -18.78 -7.59 -20.44
CA PRO A 79 -19.58 -6.53 -19.83
C PRO A 79 -21.07 -6.81 -20.09
N ALA A 80 -21.81 -7.22 -19.07
CA ALA A 80 -23.26 -7.21 -19.10
C ALA A 80 -23.74 -5.80 -18.74
N GLU A 81 -24.26 -5.13 -19.77
CA GLU A 81 -25.30 -4.08 -19.70
C GLU A 81 -24.88 -2.68 -19.28
N ALA A 82 -24.38 -1.94 -20.28
CA ALA A 82 -24.91 -0.61 -20.53
C ALA A 82 -26.25 -0.72 -21.29
N ALA A 83 -27.27 0.00 -20.81
CA ALA A 83 -28.55 0.40 -21.47
C ALA A 83 -29.86 -0.32 -21.06
N ALA A 84 -30.51 0.20 -20.01
CA ALA A 84 -31.97 0.38 -19.83
C ALA A 84 -32.19 0.96 -18.41
N GLU A 85 -32.83 2.09 -18.09
CA GLU A 85 -33.71 3.02 -18.78
C GLU A 85 -33.65 4.39 -18.07
N ALA A 86 -34.11 5.41 -18.80
CA ALA A 86 -34.03 6.82 -18.47
C ALA A 86 -35.01 7.31 -17.37
N SER A 87 -34.62 8.43 -16.77
CA SER A 87 -35.37 9.46 -16.02
C SER A 87 -36.85 9.64 -16.44
N PRO A 88 -37.78 10.08 -15.54
CA PRO A 88 -37.93 11.53 -15.29
C PRO A 88 -38.42 11.98 -13.89
N ALA A 89 -38.04 13.22 -13.54
CA ALA A 89 -38.80 14.31 -12.88
C ALA A 89 -39.39 14.18 -11.47
N GLU A 90 -38.95 15.06 -10.55
CA GLU A 90 -39.73 15.99 -9.67
C GLU A 90 -38.75 16.54 -8.59
N ALA A 91 -38.14 17.73 -8.74
CA ALA A 91 -38.68 19.06 -8.48
C ALA A 91 -39.30 19.26 -7.07
N SER A 92 -38.52 19.72 -6.09
CA SER A 92 -38.92 20.77 -5.11
C SER A 92 -37.75 21.09 -4.17
N SER A 93 -37.05 22.20 -4.41
CA SER A 93 -37.16 23.46 -3.63
C SER A 93 -36.33 23.48 -2.34
N ALA A 94 -35.17 24.14 -2.38
CA ALA A 94 -34.74 25.15 -1.41
C ALA A 94 -33.28 25.62 -1.69
N GLU A 95 -33.13 26.59 -2.59
CA GLU A 95 -32.15 27.67 -2.41
C GLU A 95 -32.77 28.73 -1.47
N PRO A 96 -32.04 29.71 -0.88
CA PRO A 96 -30.78 30.28 -1.38
C PRO A 96 -29.76 30.68 -0.29
N SER A 97 -28.71 31.36 -0.75
CA SER A 97 -27.89 32.35 -0.03
C SER A 97 -26.54 31.84 0.49
N SER A 98 -25.47 32.15 -0.26
CA SER A 98 -24.68 33.36 0.00
C SER A 98 -23.40 33.37 -0.84
N ALA A 99 -23.07 34.56 -1.36
CA ALA A 99 -21.75 35.03 -1.84
C ALA A 99 -21.35 34.78 -3.31
N GLU A 100 -21.90 35.65 -4.16
CA GLU A 100 -21.21 36.39 -5.25
C GLU A 100 -19.80 36.97 -4.83
N PRO A 101 -18.97 37.53 -5.76
CA PRO A 101 -18.46 36.91 -6.97
C PRO A 101 -16.99 37.35 -7.30
N GLU A 102 -16.48 36.82 -8.42
CA GLU A 102 -15.55 37.44 -9.37
C GLU A 102 -14.10 37.83 -8.98
N SER A 103 -13.17 37.22 -9.71
CA SER A 103 -11.91 37.86 -10.12
C SER A 103 -11.68 37.53 -11.60
N PRO A 104 -11.79 38.49 -12.52
CA PRO A 104 -11.50 38.25 -13.93
C PRO A 104 -10.05 38.61 -14.30
N ALA A 105 -9.51 37.76 -15.18
CA ALA A 105 -8.75 38.06 -16.39
C ALA A 105 -7.53 39.01 -16.36
N ALA A 106 -6.40 38.41 -16.78
CA ALA A 106 -5.54 38.84 -17.90
C ALA A 106 -5.13 40.32 -18.05
N GLY A 107 -3.82 40.56 -18.09
CA GLY A 107 -3.27 41.80 -18.65
C GLY A 107 -1.77 41.99 -18.50
N ALA A 108 -1.05 41.71 -19.58
CA ALA A 108 0.25 42.22 -20.07
C ALA A 108 1.14 43.20 -19.25
N GLY A 109 2.46 43.01 -19.41
CA GLY A 109 3.51 44.05 -19.30
C GLY A 109 4.83 43.46 -18.80
N SER A 110 5.77 42.99 -19.65
CA SER A 110 6.80 43.73 -20.42
C SER A 110 7.78 44.58 -19.59
N ALA A 111 9.07 44.22 -19.67
CA ALA A 111 10.30 44.99 -19.36
C ALA A 111 10.54 45.36 -17.88
N ASP A 112 11.74 45.41 -17.30
CA ASP A 112 13.12 45.53 -17.76
C ASP A 112 14.04 45.19 -16.55
N PRO A 113 15.22 44.57 -16.69
CA PRO A 113 16.15 44.35 -15.58
C PRO A 113 17.26 45.42 -15.55
N ALA A 114 17.48 46.02 -14.38
CA ALA A 114 18.68 46.79 -14.04
C ALA A 114 19.28 46.28 -12.73
#